data_AF-A0A7Y6CTW1-F1
#
_entry.id   AF-A0A7Y6CTW1-F1
#
_cell.length_a   1.000
_cell.length_b   1.000
_cell.length_c   1.000
_cell.angle_alpha   90.00
_cell.angle_beta   90.00
_cell.angle_gamma   90.00
#
_symmetry.space_group_name_H-M   'P 1'
#
loop_
_entity.id
_entity.type
_entity.pdbx_description
1 polymer ?
#
loop_
_entity_poly.entity_id
_entity_poly.type
_entity_poly.pdbx_seq_one_letter_code
_entity_poly.pdbx_strand_id
1 'polypeptide(L)' 'ERKVVLGKKSGVDSVRLKAEELGLDVPAERHAELLAAVKALGTAKRRLVTDAEFRKLVEKGAPDVASP' A
#
# COMPACT_ATOMS: atom_id res chain seq x y z
N GLU A 1 -18.12 10.35 1.26
CA GLU A 1 -16.73 10.55 1.67
C GLU A 1 -15.80 10.09 0.54
N ARG A 2 -14.66 10.77 0.30
CA ARG A 2 -13.74 10.42 -0.79
C ARG A 2 -12.79 9.33 -0.30
N LYS A 3 -12.98 8.09 -0.75
CA LYS A 3 -12.08 6.98 -0.43
C LYS A 3 -10.88 6.98 -1.36
N VAL A 4 -9.67 6.91 -0.83
CA VAL A 4 -8.46 6.76 -1.65
C VAL A 4 -8.48 5.37 -2.29
N VAL A 5 -8.12 5.25 -3.55
CA VAL A 5 -8.04 3.94 -4.23
C VAL A 5 -6.64 3.71 -4.77
N LEU A 6 -6.19 2.46 -4.70
CA LEU A 6 -4.86 2.06 -5.14
C LEU A 6 -4.94 1.17 -6.39
N GLY A 7 -4.09 1.43 -7.37
CA GLY A 7 -4.01 0.64 -8.59
C GLY A 7 -2.81 1.01 -9.45
N LYS A 8 -2.76 0.53 -10.69
CA LYS A 8 -1.60 0.70 -11.59
C LYS A 8 -1.23 2.16 -11.90
N LYS A 9 -2.17 3.10 -11.74
CA LYS A 9 -1.97 4.54 -11.98
C LYS A 9 -1.76 5.35 -10.69
N SER A 10 -1.74 4.71 -9.52
CA SER A 10 -1.51 5.41 -8.26
C SER A 10 -0.10 5.99 -8.18
N GLY A 11 0.03 7.10 -7.45
CA GLY A 11 1.31 7.73 -7.11
C GLY A 11 1.75 7.38 -5.68
N VAL A 12 2.93 7.87 -5.28
CA VAL A 12 3.47 7.64 -3.94
C VAL A 12 2.58 8.30 -2.86
N ASP A 13 2.03 9.48 -3.15
CA ASP A 13 1.08 10.16 -2.28
C ASP A 13 -0.18 9.33 -2.04
N SER A 14 -0.63 8.57 -3.03
CA SER A 14 -1.80 7.68 -2.86
C SER A 14 -1.52 6.57 -1.86
N VAL A 15 -0.28 6.06 -1.81
CA VAL A 15 0.15 5.03 -0.85
C VAL A 15 0.17 5.61 0.55
N ARG A 16 0.78 6.78 0.73
CA ARG A 16 0.79 7.51 2.00
C ARG A 16 -0.63 7.77 2.50
N LEU A 17 -1.47 8.41 1.68
CA LEU A 17 -2.85 8.75 2.06
C LEU A 17 -3.67 7.49 2.40
N LYS A 18 -3.46 6.39 1.67
CA LYS A 18 -4.13 5.12 1.99
C LYS A 18 -3.63 4.51 3.30
N ALA A 19 -2.33 4.60 3.59
CA ALA A 19 -1.79 4.14 4.86
C ALA A 19 -2.37 4.95 6.03
N GLU A 20 -2.41 6.28 5.92
CA GLU A 20 -3.04 7.17 6.90
C GLU A 20 -4.55 6.88 7.06
N GLU A 21 -5.28 6.68 5.96
CA GLU A 21 -6.72 6.30 5.97
C GLU A 21 -6.97 4.98 6.70
N LEU A 22 -6.03 4.03 6.61
CA LEU A 22 -6.14 2.71 7.23
C LEU A 22 -5.51 2.62 8.63
N GLY A 23 -4.93 3.71 9.14
CA GLY A 23 -4.21 3.74 10.41
C GLY A 23 -2.93 2.90 10.43
N LEU A 24 -2.27 2.77 9.27
CA LEU A 24 -1.03 2.00 9.13
C LEU A 24 0.17 2.94 9.24
N ASP A 25 1.06 2.66 10.19
CA ASP A 25 2.34 3.35 10.28
C ASP A 25 3.33 2.73 9.29
N VAL A 26 3.62 3.47 8.21
CA VAL A 26 4.51 3.01 7.15
C VAL A 26 5.59 4.08 6.94
N PRO A 27 6.87 3.74 7.13
CA PRO A 27 7.95 4.71 6.93
C PRO A 27 8.07 5.11 5.46
N ALA A 28 8.44 6.36 5.21
CA ALA A 28 8.47 6.97 3.88
C ALA A 28 9.38 6.22 2.89
N GLU A 29 10.47 5.62 3.38
CA GLU A 29 11.38 4.78 2.59
C GLU A 29 10.67 3.58 1.95
N ARG A 30 9.63 3.05 2.61
CA ARG A 30 8.86 1.89 2.13
C ARG A 30 7.74 2.29 1.18
N HIS A 31 7.39 3.57 1.07
CA HIS A 31 6.28 4.00 0.20
C HIS A 31 6.59 3.69 -1.27
N ALA A 32 7.85 3.81 -1.69
CA ALA A 32 8.28 3.47 -3.05
C ALA A 32 8.16 1.96 -3.34
N GLU A 33 8.58 1.11 -2.39
CA GLU A 33 8.44 -0.35 -2.49
C GLU A 33 6.97 -0.76 -2.58
N LEU A 34 6.14 -0.24 -1.67
CA LEU A 34 4.71 -0.51 -1.65
C LEU A 34 4.01 -0.02 -2.91
N LEU A 35 4.42 1.13 -3.44
CA LEU A 35 3.91 1.64 -4.71
C LEU A 35 4.20 0.66 -5.86
N ALA A 36 5.41 0.12 -5.93
CA ALA A 36 5.78 -0.87 -6.93
C ALA A 36 4.91 -2.14 -6.78
N ALA A 37 4.73 -2.64 -5.57
CA ALA A 37 3.91 -3.82 -5.29
C ALA A 37 2.42 -3.58 -5.60
N VAL A 38 1.88 -2.41 -5.28
CA VAL A 38 0.51 -1.97 -5.63
C VAL A 38 0.32 -1.94 -7.14
N LYS A 39 1.28 -1.35 -7.88
CA LYS A 39 1.23 -1.29 -9.34
C LYS A 39 1.29 -2.68 -9.97
N ALA A 40 2.15 -3.56 -9.46
CA ALA A 40 2.25 -4.94 -9.90
C ALA A 40 0.94 -5.69 -9.65
N LEU A 41 0.39 -5.60 -8.44
CA LEU A 41 -0.85 -6.27 -8.07
C LEU A 41 -2.06 -5.76 -8.88
N GLY A 42 -2.17 -4.44 -9.04
CA GLY A 42 -3.23 -3.82 -9.83
C GLY A 42 -3.14 -4.15 -11.32
N THR A 43 -1.92 -4.35 -11.84
CA THR A 43 -1.70 -4.81 -13.23
C THR A 43 -2.05 -6.28 -13.39
N ALA A 44 -1.57 -7.13 -12.48
CA ALA A 44 -1.81 -8.58 -12.51
C ALA A 44 -3.30 -8.92 -12.37
N LYS A 45 -4.00 -8.28 -11.42
CA LYS A 45 -5.42 -8.52 -11.17
C LYS A 45 -6.36 -7.70 -12.05
N ARG A 46 -5.82 -6.75 -12.84
CA ARG A 46 -6.57 -5.81 -13.68
C ARG A 46 -7.70 -5.08 -12.93
N ARG A 47 -7.51 -4.85 -11.63
CA ARG A 47 -8.46 -4.16 -10.74
C ARG A 47 -7.73 -3.32 -9.70
N LEU A 48 -8.50 -2.53 -8.96
CA LEU A 48 -7.98 -1.81 -7.80
C LEU A 48 -7.53 -2.77 -6.70
N VAL A 49 -6.50 -2.37 -5.98
CA VAL A 49 -6.00 -3.04 -4.78
C VAL A 49 -6.96 -2.72 -3.63
N THR A 50 -7.43 -3.77 -2.96
CA THR A 50 -8.31 -3.64 -1.80
C THR A 50 -7.52 -3.28 -0.55
N ASP A 51 -8.18 -2.72 0.46
CA ASP A 51 -7.56 -2.36 1.73
C ASP A 51 -6.90 -3.59 2.41
N ALA A 52 -7.53 -4.77 2.32
CA ALA A 52 -7.00 -6.01 2.86
C ALA A 52 -5.73 -6.47 2.12
N GLU A 53 -5.68 -6.29 0.80
CA GLU A 53 -4.47 -6.59 0.02
C GLU A 53 -3.35 -5.60 0.32
N PHE A 54 -3.68 -4.31 0.47
CA PHE A 54 -2.71 -3.29 0.83
C PHE A 54 -2.09 -3.57 2.21
N ARG A 55 -2.89 -3.94 3.22
CA ARG A 55 -2.39 -4.37 4.53
C ARG A 55 -1.38 -5.52 4.41
N LYS A 56 -1.72 -6.55 3.63
CA LYS A 56 -0.80 -7.67 3.37
C LYS A 56 0.50 -7.24 2.69
N LEU A 57 0.46 -6.24 1.82
CA LEU A 57 1.68 -5.69 1.21
C LEU A 57 2.54 -4.95 2.24
N VAL A 58 1.90 -4.17 3.14
CA VAL A 58 2.58 -3.48 4.24
C VAL A 58 3.27 -4.48 5.16
N GLU A 59 2.58 -5.55 5.55
CA GLU A 59 3.13 -6.65 6.36
C GLU A 59 4.27 -7.38 5.64
N LYS A 60 4.11 -7.71 4.35
CA LYS A 60 5.12 -8.50 3.60
C LYS A 60 6.46 -7.80 3.39
N GLY A 61 6.45 -6.47 3.28
CA GLY A 61 7.70 -5.72 3.14
C GLY A 61 8.23 -5.19 4.48
N ALA A 62 7.56 -5.47 5.61
CA ALA A 62 8.10 -5.08 6.90
C ALA A 62 9.38 -5.91 7.12
N PRO A 63 10.57 -5.30 7.22
CA PRO A 63 11.65 -5.99 7.91
C PRO A 63 11.15 -6.25 9.33
N ASP A 64 11.46 -7.43 9.85
CA ASP A 64 11.20 -7.91 11.20
C ASP A 64 11.57 -6.85 12.26
N VAL A 65 10.65 -5.94 12.59
CA VAL A 65 10.75 -5.00 13.72
C VAL A 65 9.37 -4.76 14.33
N ALA A 66 8.69 -5.82 14.73
CA ALA A 66 7.65 -5.79 15.77
C ALA A 66 7.30 -7.22 16.24
N SER A 67 8.24 -7.87 16.92
CA SER A 67 7.88 -8.76 18.04
C SER A 67 7.74 -7.90 19.29
N PRO A 68 6.70 -8.13 20.09
CA PRO A 68 6.89 -8.40 21.51
C PRO A 68 6.85 -9.90 21.80
#